data_AF-A0A2B8A567-F1
#
_entry.id   AF-A0A2B8A567-F1
#
_cell.length_a   1.000
_cell.length_b   1.000
_cell.length_c   1.000
_cell.angle_alpha   90.00
_cell.angle_beta   90.00
_cell.angle_gamma   90.00
#
_symmetry.space_group_name_H-M   'P 1'
#
loop_
_entity.id
_entity.type
_entity.pdbx_description
1 polymer ?
#
loop_
_entity_poly.entity_id
_entity_poly.type
_entity_poly.pdbx_seq_one_letter_code
_entity_poly.pdbx_strand_id
1 'polypeptide(L)'
;MKFSSRRRLVAFRLIFRFRAWSKRVRLQRNELSLYAFLNLLIHNIFEDEIFMRANAVSYNFILATFPAIIFLFTLIPFVHGYFPEVSTQSIMEFMQSLMPPGIYDIVSATILDILSIPRGGLLTFGFLFSLYLSTNGVTSLMGAFNSCYRTTEKRNFFRTRLTA
;
A
#
# COMPACT_ATOMS: atom_id res chain seq x y z
N MET A 1 13.70 30.77 29.86
CA MET A 1 12.88 29.66 29.32
C MET A 1 11.41 29.88 29.63
N LYS A 2 10.55 30.15 28.62
CA LYS A 2 9.11 29.75 28.56
C LYS A 2 8.36 30.56 27.47
N PHE A 3 8.49 30.14 26.22
CA PHE A 3 7.56 30.50 25.13
C PHE A 3 7.09 29.21 24.47
N SER A 4 6.02 28.60 24.96
CA SER A 4 5.44 27.38 24.34
C SER A 4 3.91 27.28 24.40
N SER A 5 3.22 28.10 25.20
CA SER A 5 1.81 27.81 25.51
C SER A 5 0.75 28.50 24.64
N ARG A 6 1.11 29.30 23.61
CA ARG A 6 0.11 30.08 22.84
C ARG A 6 -0.44 29.40 21.58
N ARG A 7 0.18 28.34 21.05
CA ARG A 7 -0.28 27.68 19.80
C ARG A 7 -1.47 26.72 19.98
N ARG A 8 -1.75 26.25 21.21
CA ARG A 8 -2.87 25.32 21.48
C ARG A 8 -4.26 25.97 21.43
N LEU A 9 -4.36 27.29 21.59
CA LEU A 9 -5.66 27.99 21.66
C LEU A 9 -6.31 28.22 20.27
N VAL A 10 -5.50 28.30 19.20
CA VAL A 10 -6.01 28.54 17.84
C VAL A 10 -6.65 27.29 17.24
N ALA A 11 -6.05 26.12 17.49
CA ALA A 11 -6.62 24.83 17.09
C ALA A 11 -8.01 24.60 17.70
N PHE A 12 -8.22 25.04 18.95
CA PHE A 12 -9.51 24.94 19.64
C PHE A 12 -10.62 25.72 18.90
N ARG A 13 -10.37 26.96 18.46
CA ARG A 13 -11.36 27.75 17.70
C ARG A 13 -11.69 27.15 16.33
N LEU A 14 -10.71 26.59 15.63
CA LEU A 14 -10.91 25.93 14.35
C LEU A 14 -11.73 24.64 14.48
N ILE A 15 -11.43 23.82 15.49
CA ILE A 15 -12.18 22.59 15.79
C ILE A 15 -13.65 22.91 16.11
N PHE A 16 -13.91 23.96 16.90
CA PHE A 16 -15.28 24.39 17.22
C PHE A 16 -16.04 24.92 16.00
N ARG A 17 -15.39 25.70 15.12
CA ARG A 17 -15.98 26.17 13.86
C ARG A 17 -16.30 25.02 12.92
N PHE A 18 -15.39 24.06 12.79
CA PHE A 18 -15.57 22.87 11.96
C PHE A 18 -16.69 21.97 12.49
N ARG A 19 -16.77 21.75 13.82
CA ARG A 19 -17.89 21.02 14.46
C ARG A 19 -19.23 21.69 14.18
N ALA A 20 -19.30 23.01 14.27
CA ALA A 20 -20.53 23.78 14.05
C ALA A 20 -20.94 23.86 12.58
N TRP A 21 -19.99 23.79 11.65
CA TRP A 21 -20.25 23.69 10.20
C TRP A 21 -20.69 22.26 9.82
N SER A 22 -20.00 21.24 10.31
CA SER A 22 -20.32 19.82 10.10
C SER A 22 -21.73 19.44 10.59
N LYS A 23 -22.20 20.03 11.68
CA LYS A 23 -23.60 19.85 12.14
C LYS A 23 -24.65 20.51 11.24
N ARG A 24 -24.27 21.53 10.45
CA ARG A 24 -25.16 22.26 9.52
C ARG A 24 -25.25 21.60 8.15
N VAL A 25 -24.19 20.92 7.72
CA VAL A 25 -24.19 20.15 6.47
C VAL A 25 -24.98 18.84 6.71
N ARG A 26 -26.19 18.80 6.16
CA ARG A 26 -27.02 17.59 6.13
C ARG A 26 -26.76 16.83 4.83
N LEU A 27 -26.48 15.54 4.94
CA LEU A 27 -26.35 14.67 3.78
C LEU A 27 -27.75 14.46 3.17
N GLN A 28 -27.79 14.38 1.85
CA GLN A 28 -28.97 14.44 0.96
C GLN A 28 -30.08 13.42 1.26
N ARG A 29 -29.87 12.49 2.20
CA ARG A 29 -30.79 11.46 2.65
C ARG A 29 -31.18 11.63 4.13
N ASN A 30 -31.58 12.85 4.48
CA ASN A 30 -32.39 13.36 5.61
C ASN A 30 -32.35 12.80 7.06
N GLU A 31 -31.58 11.76 7.44
CA GLU A 31 -31.62 11.26 8.84
C GLU A 31 -30.37 11.55 9.68
N LEU A 32 -29.23 11.88 9.06
CA LEU A 32 -27.96 12.02 9.76
C LEU A 32 -27.23 13.31 9.38
N SER A 33 -26.84 14.09 10.39
CA SER A 33 -25.87 15.19 10.22
C SER A 33 -24.50 14.62 9.86
N LEU A 34 -23.67 15.37 9.12
CA LEU A 34 -22.31 14.94 8.80
C LEU A 34 -21.49 14.62 10.06
N TYR A 35 -21.76 15.32 11.16
CA TYR A 35 -21.18 14.99 12.48
C TYR A 35 -21.62 13.62 13.00
N ALA A 36 -22.92 13.30 12.92
CA ALA A 36 -23.44 12.01 13.36
C ALA A 36 -22.91 10.86 12.49
N PHE A 37 -22.84 11.07 11.17
CA PHE A 37 -22.25 10.11 10.24
C PHE A 37 -20.77 9.85 10.57
N LEU A 38 -19.95 10.90 10.76
CA LEU A 38 -18.54 10.74 11.11
C LEU A 38 -18.37 10.04 12.46
N ASN A 39 -19.21 10.35 13.45
CA ASN A 39 -19.15 9.70 14.75
C ASN A 39 -19.50 8.19 14.66
N LEU A 40 -20.54 7.85 13.90
CA LEU A 40 -20.92 6.46 13.62
C LEU A 40 -19.83 5.72 12.84
N LEU A 41 -19.25 6.37 11.83
CA LEU A 41 -18.16 5.80 11.04
C LEU A 41 -16.93 5.51 11.90
N ILE A 42 -16.51 6.47 12.73
CA ILE A 42 -15.37 6.27 13.63
C ILE A 42 -15.67 5.14 14.63
N HIS A 43 -16.87 5.12 15.21
CA HIS A 43 -17.28 4.06 16.12
C HIS A 43 -17.22 2.68 15.44
N ASN A 44 -17.79 2.53 14.24
CA ASN A 44 -17.75 1.28 13.49
C ASN A 44 -16.33 0.87 13.08
N ILE A 45 -15.45 1.82 12.73
CA ILE A 45 -14.03 1.52 12.45
C ILE A 45 -13.35 0.83 13.64
N PHE A 46 -13.66 1.28 14.86
CA PHE A 46 -13.10 0.69 16.07
C PHE A 46 -13.78 -0.64 16.44
N GLU A 47 -15.11 -0.72 16.36
CA GLU A 47 -15.86 -1.96 16.66
C GLU A 47 -15.56 -3.10 15.69
N ASP A 48 -15.39 -2.82 14.38
CA ASP A 48 -15.11 -3.84 13.36
C ASP A 48 -13.60 -4.18 13.22
N GLU A 49 -12.76 -3.66 14.12
CA GLU A 49 -11.31 -3.81 14.15
C GLU A 49 -10.66 -3.52 12.77
N ILE A 50 -11.19 -2.53 12.05
CA ILE A 50 -10.79 -2.24 10.66
C ILE A 50 -9.29 -1.93 10.57
N PHE A 51 -8.72 -1.29 11.60
CA PHE A 51 -7.29 -1.04 11.68
C PHE A 51 -6.46 -2.33 11.70
N MET A 52 -6.86 -3.35 12.48
CA MET A 52 -6.13 -4.61 12.53
C MET A 52 -6.18 -5.32 11.17
N ARG A 53 -7.35 -5.29 10.51
CA ARG A 53 -7.53 -5.86 9.16
C ARG A 53 -6.70 -5.12 8.12
N ALA A 54 -6.72 -3.78 8.14
CA ALA A 54 -5.92 -2.96 7.23
C ALA A 54 -4.41 -3.21 7.42
N ASN A 55 -3.96 -3.35 8.66
CA ASN A 55 -2.57 -3.72 8.96
C ASN A 55 -2.20 -5.10 8.40
N ALA A 56 -3.08 -6.09 8.56
CA ALA A 56 -2.86 -7.43 8.00
C ALA A 56 -2.79 -7.42 6.47
N VAL A 57 -3.66 -6.66 5.81
CA VAL A 57 -3.64 -6.49 4.34
C VAL A 57 -2.34 -5.81 3.90
N SER A 58 -2.00 -4.67 4.52
CA SER A 58 -0.80 -3.89 4.21
C SER A 58 0.48 -4.71 4.39
N TYR A 59 0.58 -5.47 5.49
CA TYR A 59 1.72 -6.34 5.76
C TYR A 59 1.94 -7.36 4.63
N ASN A 60 0.88 -8.05 4.18
CA ASN A 60 0.99 -9.03 3.10
C ASN A 60 1.42 -8.39 1.77
N PHE A 61 0.90 -7.20 1.44
CA PHE A 61 1.33 -6.49 0.24
C PHE A 61 2.78 -6.00 0.32
N ILE A 62 3.21 -5.46 1.47
CA ILE A 62 4.60 -5.05 1.68
C ILE A 62 5.55 -6.24 1.50
N LEU A 63 5.18 -7.41 2.03
CA LEU A 63 5.96 -8.64 1.83
C LEU A 63 6.04 -9.04 0.35
N ALA A 64 4.95 -8.92 -0.41
CA ALA A 64 4.91 -9.24 -1.84
C ALA A 64 5.70 -8.24 -2.71
N THR A 65 5.80 -6.98 -2.27
CA THR A 65 6.47 -5.90 -3.02
C THR A 65 7.96 -6.20 -3.25
N PHE A 66 8.69 -6.70 -2.25
CA PHE A 66 10.14 -6.93 -2.41
C PHE A 66 10.46 -7.97 -3.50
N PRO A 67 9.87 -9.19 -3.48
CA PRO A 67 10.10 -10.16 -4.55
C PRO A 67 9.57 -9.69 -5.90
N ALA A 68 8.46 -8.92 -5.92
CA ALA A 68 7.92 -8.34 -7.15
C ALA A 68 8.91 -7.36 -7.79
N ILE A 69 9.52 -6.47 -7.01
CA ILE A 69 10.55 -5.54 -7.52
C ILE A 69 11.74 -6.31 -8.07
N ILE A 70 12.23 -7.32 -7.34
CA ILE A 70 13.36 -8.15 -7.80
C ILE A 70 12.99 -8.84 -9.12
N PHE A 71 11.81 -9.45 -9.20
CA PHE A 71 11.30 -10.07 -10.42
C PHE A 71 11.30 -9.07 -11.59
N LEU A 72 10.71 -7.89 -11.40
CA LEU A 72 10.67 -6.84 -12.41
C LEU A 72 12.08 -6.41 -12.85
N PHE A 73 13.02 -6.28 -11.91
CA PHE A 73 14.39 -5.88 -12.23
C PHE A 73 15.11 -6.97 -13.04
N THR A 74 14.94 -8.23 -12.64
CA THR A 74 15.53 -9.37 -13.35
C THR A 74 14.89 -9.63 -14.71
N LEU A 75 13.69 -9.11 -14.97
CA LEU A 75 13.00 -9.24 -16.25
C LEU A 75 13.61 -8.33 -17.32
N ILE A 76 14.15 -7.17 -16.93
CA ILE A 76 14.67 -6.14 -17.85
C ILE A 76 15.73 -6.68 -18.82
N PRO A 77 16.78 -7.42 -18.40
CA PRO A 77 17.75 -8.00 -19.32
C PRO A 77 17.12 -8.86 -20.43
N PHE A 78 15.98 -9.49 -20.16
CA PHE A 78 15.28 -10.36 -21.11
C PHE A 78 14.37 -9.60 -22.08
N VAL A 79 13.83 -8.44 -21.66
CA VAL A 79 12.87 -7.66 -22.47
C VAL A 79 13.51 -6.46 -23.18
N HIS A 80 14.73 -6.09 -22.82
CA HIS A 80 15.42 -4.93 -23.39
C HIS A 80 15.50 -4.95 -24.92
N GLY A 81 15.64 -6.13 -25.54
CA GLY A 81 15.64 -6.27 -27.00
C GLY A 81 14.31 -5.94 -27.67
N TYR A 82 13.19 -5.97 -26.94
CA TYR A 82 11.86 -5.61 -27.45
C TYR A 82 11.45 -4.18 -27.07
N PHE A 83 11.98 -3.65 -25.95
CA PHE A 83 11.64 -2.34 -25.41
C PHE A 83 12.91 -1.53 -25.12
N PRO A 84 13.53 -0.93 -26.16
CA PRO A 84 14.80 -0.22 -26.02
C PRO A 84 14.72 1.03 -25.12
N GLU A 85 13.53 1.63 -24.97
CA GLU A 85 13.26 2.74 -24.04
C GLU A 85 13.46 2.33 -22.58
N VAL A 86 13.26 1.05 -22.25
CA VAL A 86 13.50 0.49 -20.92
C VAL A 86 14.93 -0.04 -20.88
N SER A 87 15.88 0.89 -20.88
CA SER A 87 17.30 0.58 -20.80
C SER A 87 17.80 0.56 -19.36
N THR A 88 18.88 -0.19 -19.10
CA THR A 88 19.59 -0.17 -17.82
C THR A 88 19.95 1.26 -17.41
N GLN A 89 20.42 2.08 -18.35
CA GLN A 89 20.80 3.47 -18.10
C GLN A 89 19.61 4.31 -17.61
N SER A 90 18.46 4.23 -18.31
CA SER A 90 17.25 4.96 -17.96
C SER A 90 16.77 4.63 -16.54
N ILE A 91 16.92 3.38 -16.13
CA ILE A 91 16.52 2.92 -14.80
C ILE A 91 17.51 3.39 -13.73
N MET A 92 18.81 3.35 -14.02
CA MET A 92 19.84 3.87 -13.10
C MET A 92 19.66 5.37 -12.87
N GLU A 93 19.40 6.15 -13.92
CA GLU A 93 19.11 7.59 -13.83
C GLU A 93 17.84 7.86 -13.02
N PHE A 94 16.79 7.07 -13.26
CA PHE A 94 15.55 7.16 -12.49
C PHE A 94 15.78 6.88 -11.00
N MET A 95 16.53 5.82 -10.66
CA MET A 95 16.90 5.49 -9.28
C MET A 95 17.74 6.58 -8.63
N GLN A 96 18.70 7.16 -9.36
CA GLN A 96 19.52 8.28 -8.89
C GLN A 96 18.67 9.51 -8.56
N SER A 97 17.61 9.78 -9.34
CA SER A 97 16.70 10.90 -9.10
C SER A 97 15.76 10.70 -7.90
N LEU A 98 15.45 9.45 -7.57
CA LEU A 98 14.53 9.10 -6.48
C LEU A 98 15.22 8.93 -5.13
N MET A 99 16.49 8.54 -5.13
CA MET A 99 17.22 8.18 -3.91
C MET A 99 18.14 9.31 -3.43
N PRO A 100 18.26 9.51 -2.11
CA PRO A 100 19.35 10.32 -1.56
C PRO A 100 20.72 9.77 -2.00
N PRO A 101 21.72 10.62 -2.27
CA PRO A 101 23.01 10.19 -2.82
C PRO A 101 23.69 9.08 -2.00
N GLY A 102 23.70 9.20 -0.68
CA GLY A 102 24.33 8.19 0.19
C GLY A 102 23.68 6.81 0.12
N ILE A 103 22.40 6.70 -0.23
CA ILE A 103 21.74 5.40 -0.44
C ILE A 103 22.10 4.86 -1.82
N TYR A 104 22.04 5.72 -2.85
CA TYR A 104 22.35 5.35 -4.23
C TYR A 104 23.77 4.79 -4.36
N ASP A 105 24.76 5.41 -3.73
CA ASP A 105 26.15 4.97 -3.77
C ASP A 105 26.33 3.55 -3.19
N ILE A 106 25.49 3.15 -2.24
CA ILE A 106 25.55 1.83 -1.62
C ILE A 106 24.90 0.75 -2.50
N VAL A 107 23.77 1.06 -3.15
CA VAL A 107 22.96 0.05 -3.86
C VAL A 107 23.18 0.01 -5.37
N SER A 108 23.69 1.08 -5.96
CA SER A 108 23.82 1.25 -7.43
C SER A 108 24.56 0.11 -8.10
N ALA A 109 25.69 -0.34 -7.55
CA ALA A 109 26.45 -1.46 -8.09
C ALA A 109 25.64 -2.78 -8.11
N THR A 110 24.84 -3.02 -7.07
CA THR A 110 23.99 -4.22 -6.99
C THR A 110 22.83 -4.14 -7.98
N ILE A 111 22.19 -2.98 -8.10
CA ILE A 111 21.11 -2.76 -9.07
C ILE A 111 21.66 -2.94 -10.49
N LEU A 112 22.79 -2.30 -10.81
CA LEU A 112 23.42 -2.39 -12.12
C LEU A 112 23.76 -3.84 -12.50
N ASP A 113 24.26 -4.63 -11.55
CA ASP A 113 24.55 -6.05 -11.75
C ASP A 113 23.29 -6.87 -12.07
N ILE A 114 22.20 -6.64 -11.34
CA ILE A 114 20.90 -7.31 -11.59
C ILE A 114 20.34 -6.92 -12.96
N LEU A 115 20.50 -5.66 -13.38
CA LEU A 115 19.98 -5.15 -14.65
C LEU A 115 20.83 -5.54 -15.86
N SER A 116 22.11 -5.83 -15.67
CA SER A 116 23.04 -6.10 -16.78
C SER A 116 23.19 -7.59 -17.08
N ILE A 117 23.02 -8.46 -16.08
CA ILE A 117 23.26 -9.90 -16.21
C ILE A 117 21.94 -10.67 -16.13
N PRO A 118 21.57 -11.44 -17.17
CA PRO A 118 20.37 -12.28 -17.14
C PRO A 118 20.52 -13.43 -16.14
N ARG A 119 19.82 -13.34 -15.00
CA ARG A 119 19.80 -14.36 -13.94
C ARG A 119 18.48 -15.13 -13.94
N GLY A 120 18.37 -16.17 -14.75
CA GLY A 120 17.14 -16.97 -14.90
C GLY A 120 16.62 -17.60 -13.60
N GLY A 121 17.52 -18.01 -12.69
CA GLY A 121 17.15 -18.53 -11.37
C GLY A 121 16.49 -17.47 -10.48
N LEU A 122 17.04 -16.25 -10.48
CA LEU A 122 16.49 -15.14 -9.70
C LEU A 122 15.15 -14.66 -10.27
N LEU A 123 15.02 -14.65 -11.61
CA LEU A 123 13.77 -14.33 -12.30
C LEU A 123 12.65 -15.31 -11.89
N THR A 124 12.91 -16.62 -12.02
CA THR A 124 11.90 -17.65 -11.73
C THR A 124 11.53 -17.66 -10.24
N PHE A 125 12.54 -17.58 -9.36
CA PHE A 125 12.29 -17.54 -7.91
C PHE A 125 11.52 -16.28 -7.51
N GLY A 126 11.93 -15.11 -8.01
CA GLY A 126 11.23 -13.84 -7.78
C GLY A 126 9.80 -13.88 -8.29
N PHE A 127 9.56 -14.42 -9.49
CA PHE A 127 8.23 -14.59 -10.05
C PHE A 127 7.34 -15.47 -9.17
N LEU A 128 7.78 -16.69 -8.85
CA LEU A 128 6.96 -17.63 -8.07
C LEU A 128 6.69 -17.09 -6.66
N PHE A 129 7.70 -16.47 -6.04
CA PHE A 129 7.58 -15.95 -4.68
C PHE A 129 6.70 -14.69 -4.64
N SER A 130 6.86 -13.78 -5.60
CA SER A 130 5.99 -12.60 -5.73
C SER A 130 4.54 -13.02 -6.00
N LEU A 131 4.31 -13.98 -6.88
CA LEU A 131 2.98 -14.50 -7.18
C LEU A 131 2.33 -15.10 -5.94
N TYR A 132 3.06 -15.98 -5.23
CA TYR A 132 2.57 -16.61 -4.00
C TYR A 132 2.22 -15.60 -2.90
N LEU A 133 3.09 -14.62 -2.66
CA LEU A 133 2.86 -13.59 -1.64
C LEU A 133 1.77 -12.59 -2.04
N SER A 134 1.67 -12.25 -3.33
CA SER A 134 0.60 -11.40 -3.86
C SER A 134 -0.76 -12.04 -3.63
N THR A 135 -0.90 -13.34 -3.90
CA THR A 135 -2.11 -14.10 -3.57
C THR A 135 -2.42 -14.04 -2.07
N ASN A 136 -1.42 -14.07 -1.17
CA ASN A 136 -1.65 -13.86 0.27
C ASN A 136 -2.19 -12.45 0.58
N GLY A 137 -1.70 -11.42 -0.12
CA GLY A 137 -2.21 -10.05 -0.02
C GLY A 137 -3.67 -9.93 -0.44
N VAL A 138 -4.01 -10.47 -1.61
CA VAL A 138 -5.37 -10.44 -2.14
C VAL A 138 -6.33 -11.29 -1.29
N THR A 139 -5.92 -12.47 -0.84
CA THR A 139 -6.74 -13.30 0.07
C THR A 139 -6.98 -12.64 1.42
N SER A 140 -5.99 -11.93 1.98
CA SER A 140 -6.16 -11.11 3.19
C SER A 140 -7.18 -9.98 2.96
N LEU A 141 -7.12 -9.32 1.81
CA LEU A 141 -8.07 -8.28 1.43
C LEU A 141 -9.50 -8.84 1.25
N MET A 142 -9.65 -10.00 0.61
CA MET A 142 -10.92 -10.72 0.53
C MET A 142 -11.46 -11.04 1.93
N GLY A 143 -10.60 -11.51 2.84
CA GLY A 143 -10.97 -11.79 4.23
C GLY A 143 -11.42 -10.52 4.99
N ALA A 144 -10.76 -9.39 4.76
CA ALA A 144 -11.16 -8.11 5.34
C ALA A 144 -12.56 -7.69 4.86
N PHE A 145 -12.82 -7.76 3.54
CA PHE A 145 -14.15 -7.45 3.00
C PHE A 145 -15.22 -8.42 3.47
N ASN A 146 -14.93 -9.72 3.45
CA ASN A 146 -15.86 -10.74 3.94
C ASN A 146 -16.27 -10.47 5.39
N SER A 147 -15.34 -10.01 6.24
CA SER A 147 -15.69 -9.64 7.60
C SER A 147 -16.56 -8.40 7.69
N CYS A 148 -16.26 -7.33 6.96
CA CYS A 148 -17.07 -6.11 6.98
C CYS A 148 -18.49 -6.36 6.47
N TYR A 149 -18.63 -7.21 5.45
CA TYR A 149 -19.94 -7.59 4.88
C TYR A 149 -20.59 -8.77 5.60
N ARG A 150 -19.95 -9.33 6.65
CA ARG A 150 -20.41 -10.54 7.37
C ARG A 150 -20.70 -11.73 6.43
N THR A 151 -19.93 -11.82 5.35
CA THR A 151 -20.03 -12.88 4.34
C THR A 151 -19.16 -14.06 4.73
N THR A 152 -19.74 -15.25 4.78
CA THR A 152 -18.99 -16.50 4.97
C THR A 152 -18.37 -16.95 3.65
N GLU A 153 -17.05 -17.19 3.66
CA GLU A 153 -16.34 -17.76 2.51
C GLU A 153 -16.77 -19.22 2.29
N LYS A 154 -17.28 -19.53 1.10
CA LYS A 154 -17.73 -20.89 0.72
C LYS A 154 -16.73 -21.60 -0.19
N ARG A 155 -15.73 -20.89 -0.72
CA ARG A 155 -14.71 -21.44 -1.61
C ARG A 155 -13.65 -22.22 -0.82
N ASN A 156 -13.24 -23.36 -1.37
CA ASN A 156 -12.11 -24.12 -0.84
C ASN A 156 -10.80 -23.32 -0.99
N PHE A 157 -9.83 -23.60 -0.13
CA PHE A 157 -8.51 -22.94 -0.08
C PHE A 157 -7.87 -22.71 -1.46
N PHE A 158 -7.83 -23.74 -2.31
CA PHE A 158 -7.25 -23.64 -3.66
C PHE A 158 -8.05 -22.71 -4.59
N ARG A 159 -9.39 -22.77 -4.54
CA ARG A 159 -10.23 -21.90 -5.37
C ARG A 159 -10.06 -20.44 -4.96
N THR A 160 -10.02 -20.17 -3.65
CA THR A 160 -9.78 -18.82 -3.14
C THR A 160 -8.44 -18.29 -3.62
N ARG A 161 -7.36 -19.08 -3.50
CA ARG A 161 -6.01 -18.70 -3.96
C ARG A 161 -5.90 -18.52 -5.48
N LEU A 162 -6.59 -19.32 -6.28
CA LEU A 162 -6.55 -19.19 -7.75
C LEU A 162 -7.33 -17.99 -8.26
N THR A 163 -8.36 -17.56 -7.54
CA THR A 163 -9.15 -16.36 -7.89
C THR A 163 -8.59 -15.07 -7.31
N ALA A 164 -7.56 -15.15 -6.48
CA ALA A 164 -6.93 -14.05 -5.77
C ALA A 164 -5.64 -13.64 -6.49
#